data_AF-A0A2P5F6W8-F1
#
_entry.id   AF-A0A2P5F6W8-F1
#
_cell.length_a   1.000
_cell.length_b   1.000
_cell.length_c   1.000
_cell.angle_alpha   90.00
_cell.angle_beta   90.00
_cell.angle_gamma   90.00
#
_symmetry.space_group_name_H-M   'P 1'
#
loop_
_entity.id
_entity.type
_entity.pdbx_description
1 polymer ?
#
loop_
_entity_poly.entity_id
_entity_poly.type
_entity_poly.pdbx_seq_one_letter_code
_entity_poly.pdbx_strand_id
1 'polypeptide(L)' 'MNLDATIHPRGDGIGTDVIFQDHTGSVIAALSKKLNSHFSVEVAKVLLAINSRVSLIHS' A
#
# COMPACT_ATOMS: atom_id res chain seq x y z
N MET A 1 11.19 4.05 11.27
CA MET A 1 10.08 4.49 10.41
C MET A 1 9.25 3.24 10.12
N ASN A 2 7.98 3.24 10.52
CA ASN A 2 7.11 2.08 10.33
C ASN A 2 6.19 2.34 9.13
N LEU A 3 6.00 1.31 8.31
CA LEU A 3 5.14 1.33 7.13
C LEU A 3 4.00 0.35 7.35
N ASP A 4 2.76 0.83 7.26
CA ASP A 4 1.59 -0.03 7.21
C ASP A 4 0.89 0.12 5.86
N ALA A 5 0.41 -0.98 5.30
CA ALA A 5 -0.21 -0.97 3.98
C ALA A 5 -1.42 -1.90 3.94
N THR A 6 -2.55 -1.36 3.47
CA THR A 6 -3.83 -2.04 3.43
C THR A 6 -4.38 -2.06 2.01
N ILE A 7 -5.04 -3.16 1.66
CA ILE A 7 -5.70 -3.36 0.37
C ILE A 7 -7.16 -3.69 0.64
N HIS A 8 -8.05 -2.96 -0.02
CA HIS A 8 -9.49 -3.15 0.13
C HIS A 8 -10.22 -3.02 -1.21
N PRO A 9 -11.31 -3.76 -1.43
CA PRO A 9 -12.17 -3.54 -2.59
C PRO A 9 -12.82 -2.15 -2.48
N ARG A 10 -12.80 -1.37 -3.57
CA ARG A 10 -13.34 -0.02 -3.61
C ARG A 10 -14.11 0.23 -4.90
N GLY A 11 -15.43 0.02 -4.84
CA GLY A 11 -16.32 0.14 -6.01
C GLY A 11 -15.99 -0.90 -7.07
N ASP A 12 -15.69 -0.43 -8.29
CA ASP A 12 -15.30 -1.21 -9.47
C ASP A 12 -13.81 -1.58 -9.52
N GLY A 13 -13.03 -1.29 -8.47
CA GLY A 13 -11.60 -1.57 -8.45
C GLY A 13 -11.05 -1.85 -7.05
N ILE A 14 -9.73 -1.72 -6.92
CA ILE A 14 -9.01 -1.97 -5.66
C ILE A 14 -8.40 -0.68 -5.14
N GLY A 15 -8.64 -0.36 -3.87
CA GLY A 15 -7.94 0.67 -3.13
C GLY A 15 -6.71 0.10 -2.45
N THR A 16 -5.58 0.80 -2.58
CA THR A 16 -4.35 0.56 -1.82
C THR A 16 -4.04 1.80 -1.00
N ASP A 17 -3.92 1.63 0.31
CA ASP A 17 -3.55 2.69 1.23
C ASP A 17 -2.25 2.33 1.94
N VAL A 18 -1.37 3.32 2.10
CA VAL A 18 -0.07 3.18 2.75
C VAL A 18 0.07 4.32 3.77
N ILE A 19 0.43 3.99 4.99
CA ILE A 19 0.62 4.93 6.10
C ILE A 19 2.09 4.88 6.54
N PHE A 20 2.72 6.04 6.60
CA PHE A 20 4.06 6.22 7.13
C PHE A 20 3.99 6.81 8.53
N GLN A 21 4.59 6.11 9.49
CA GLN A 21 4.62 6.53 10.89
C GLN A 21 6.05 6.77 11.37
N ASP A 22 6.21 7.75 12.25
CA ASP A 22 7.45 7.95 12.98
C ASP A 22 7.65 6.87 14.05
N HIS A 23 8.72 6.99 14.83
CA HIS A 23 9.05 6.04 15.90
C HIS A 23 8.11 6.13 17.12
N THR A 24 7.26 7.17 17.20
CA THR A 24 6.23 7.33 18.24
C THR A 24 4.88 6.75 17.82
N GLY A 25 4.74 6.34 16.55
CA GLY A 25 3.47 5.91 15.95
C GLY A 25 2.66 7.07 15.36
N SER A 26 3.22 8.28 15.30
CA SER A 26 2.54 9.42 14.69
C SER A 26 2.57 9.32 13.16
N VAL A 27 1.42 9.50 12.52
CA VAL A 27 1.31 9.49 11.06
C VAL A 27 2.00 10.73 10.48
N ILE A 28 3.01 10.52 9.65
CA ILE A 28 3.74 11.60 8.96
C ILE A 28 3.21 11.80 7.54
N ALA A 29 2.80 10.71 6.88
CA ALA A 29 2.26 10.75 5.53
C ALA A 29 1.31 9.57 5.28
N ALA A 30 0.36 9.77 4.37
CA ALA A 30 -0.50 8.72 3.86
C ALA A 30 -0.58 8.82 2.33
N LEU A 31 -0.52 7.67 1.66
CA LEU A 31 -0.69 7.56 0.21
C LEU A 31 -1.87 6.64 -0.07
N SER A 32 -2.83 7.13 -0.87
CA SER A 32 -3.96 6.32 -1.35
C SER A 32 -3.94 6.27 -2.87
N LYS A 33 -4.09 5.08 -3.43
CA LYS A 33 -4.19 4.86 -4.88
C LYS A 33 -5.33 3.90 -5.19
N LYS A 34 -6.15 4.27 -6.17
CA LYS A 34 -7.15 3.38 -6.76
C LYS A 34 -6.56 2.73 -8.01
N LEU A 35 -6.61 1.41 -8.07
CA LEU A 35 -6.31 0.62 -9.26
C LEU A 35 -7.63 0.37 -9.99
N ASN A 36 -7.85 1.07 -11.10
CA ASN A 36 -9.07 0.99 -11.93
C ASN A 36 -9.08 -0.27 -12.83
N SER A 37 -8.55 -1.38 -12.33
CA SER A 37 -8.45 -2.64 -13.04
C SER A 37 -9.18 -3.70 -12.22
N HIS A 38 -9.81 -4.65 -12.91
CA HIS A 38 -10.45 -5.85 -12.34
C HIS A 38 -9.40 -6.86 -11.84
N PHE A 39 -8.36 -6.39 -11.14
CA PHE A 39 -7.49 -7.28 -10.40
C PHE A 39 -8.27 -7.84 -9.21
N SER A 40 -7.99 -9.10 -8.85
CA SER A 40 -8.45 -9.64 -7.57
C SER A 40 -7.62 -9.06 -6.43
N VAL A 41 -8.18 -9.03 -5.21
CA VAL A 41 -7.49 -8.52 -4.01
C VAL A 41 -6.15 -9.24 -3.79
N GLU A 42 -6.09 -10.52 -4.13
CA GLU A 42 -4.90 -11.37 -4.04
C GLU A 42 -3.79 -10.87 -4.97
N VAL A 43 -4.12 -10.48 -6.20
CA VAL A 43 -3.16 -9.94 -7.18
C VAL A 43 -2.62 -8.60 -6.71
N ALA A 44 -3.48 -7.75 -6.16
CA ALA A 44 -3.06 -6.48 -5.58
C ALA A 44 -2.14 -6.66 -4.36
N LYS A 45 -2.39 -7.66 -3.51
CA LYS A 45 -1.51 -8.02 -2.38
C LYS A 45 -0.12 -8.43 -2.85
N VAL A 46 -0.03 -9.23 -3.91
CA VAL A 46 1.26 -9.62 -4.51
C VAL A 46 2.00 -8.40 -5.09
N LEU A 47 1.30 -7.54 -5.84
CA LEU A 47 1.88 -6.31 -6.39
C LEU A 47 2.42 -5.37 -5.30
N LEU A 48 1.68 -5.21 -4.19
CA LEU A 48 2.11 -4.41 -3.06
C LEU A 48 3.34 -5.01 -2.38
N ALA A 49 3.36 -6.33 -2.17
CA ALA A 49 4.49 -7.04 -1.57
C ALA A 49 5.77 -7.02 -2.42
N ILE A 50 5.64 -7.01 -3.76
CA ILE A 50 6.77 -6.86 -4.67
C ILE A 50 7.33 -5.44 -4.62
N ASN A 51 6.45 -4.43 -4.68
CA ASN A 51 6.88 -3.03 -4.66
C ASN A 51 7.46 -2.60 -3.30
N SER A 52 6.96 -3.12 -2.18
CA SER A 52 7.52 -2.83 -0.85
C SER A 52 8.93 -3.40 -0.66
N ARG A 53 9.28 -4.50 -1.33
CA ARG A 53 10.65 -5.06 -1.33
C ARG A 53 11.61 -4.27 -2.21
N VAL A 54 11.16 -3.77 -3.35
CA VAL A 54 12.01 -2.94 -4.24
C VAL A 54 12.33 -1.59 -3.59
N SER A 55 11.40 -1.03 -2.82
CA SER A 55 11.62 0.23 -2.09
C SER A 55 12.63 0.10 -0.93
N LEU A 56 12.93 -1.12 -0.46
CA LEU A 56 13.93 -1.39 0.59
C LEU A 56 15.35 -1.60 0.03
N ILE A 57 15.49 -1.80 -1.28
CA ILE A 57 16.79 -2.06 -1.93
C ILE A 57 17.44 -0.76 -2.45
N HIS A 58 16.72 0.37 -2.41
CA HIS A 58 17.18 1.69 -2.88
C HIS A 58 17.17 2.79 -1.80
N SER A 59 17.17 2.46 -0.50
CA SER A 59 17.36 3.45 0.58
C SER A 59 18.71 3.30 1.27
#